data_AF-A0A516X2C2-F1
#
_entry.id   AF-A0A516X2C2-F1
#
_cell.length_a   1.000
_cell.length_b   1.000
_cell.length_c   1.000
_cell.angle_alpha   90.00
_cell.angle_beta   90.00
_cell.angle_gamma   90.00
#
_symmetry.space_group_name_H-M   'P 1'
#
loop_
_entity.id
_entity.type
_entity.pdbx_description
1 polymer ?
#
loop_
_entity_poly.entity_id
_entity_poly.type
_entity_poly.pdbx_seq_one_letter_code
_entity_poly.pdbx_strand_id
1 'polypeptide(L)'
;MFESARRGRPSGSQFSLGTGTGDTGHLATEAVAAYVDGELRMSAHLRASGHIADCPLCAAEVDAQMHARSMLQSSAVPRLPENLLGDLRSIPDKAMPGFDDARHLHQSGPPQRKRRFF
;
A
#
# COMPACT_ATOMS: atom_id res chain seq x y z
N MET A 1 2.67 -22.38 34.54
CA MET A 1 3.15 -20.99 34.60
C MET A 1 3.12 -20.45 33.18
N PHE A 2 1.98 -19.89 32.78
CA PHE A 2 1.80 -19.15 31.55
C PHE A 2 2.03 -17.67 31.88
N GLU A 3 2.95 -16.99 31.21
CA GLU A 3 2.94 -15.53 31.16
C GLU A 3 3.29 -15.11 29.73
N SER A 4 2.25 -14.69 29.04
CA SER A 4 2.27 -14.18 27.68
C SER A 4 2.75 -12.73 27.71
N ALA A 5 3.81 -12.41 26.96
CA ALA A 5 4.13 -11.02 26.62
C ALA A 5 4.42 -10.92 25.13
N ARG A 6 3.34 -10.80 24.33
CA ARG A 6 3.43 -10.32 22.95
C ARG A 6 2.77 -8.94 22.85
N ARG A 7 3.44 -8.10 22.06
CA ARG A 7 2.95 -6.92 21.31
C ARG A 7 3.12 -5.56 22.00
N GLY A 8 4.32 -4.99 21.84
CA GLY A 8 4.42 -3.57 21.52
C GLY A 8 4.17 -3.38 20.02
N ARG A 9 3.10 -2.67 19.65
CA ARG A 9 2.88 -2.15 18.29
C ARG A 9 3.47 -0.74 18.24
N PRO A 10 4.50 -0.46 17.41
CA PRO A 10 4.75 0.92 17.04
C PRO A 10 3.75 1.35 15.96
N SER A 11 2.97 2.36 16.34
CA SER A 11 2.21 3.25 15.47
C SER A 11 3.18 4.01 14.58
N GLY A 12 2.98 3.96 13.26
CA GLY A 12 3.78 4.71 12.31
C GLY A 12 3.35 4.43 10.88
N SER A 13 2.25 5.07 10.47
CA SER A 13 1.85 5.14 9.07
C SER A 13 2.89 5.95 8.30
N GLN A 14 3.87 5.27 7.72
CA GLN A 14 4.79 5.84 6.75
C GLN A 14 4.45 5.27 5.38
N PHE A 15 3.29 5.67 4.85
CA PHE A 15 3.00 5.52 3.43
C PHE A 15 3.78 6.60 2.68
N SER A 16 5.09 6.39 2.57
CA SER A 16 5.95 7.18 1.71
C SER A 16 5.72 6.71 0.29
N LEU A 17 5.05 7.54 -0.51
CA LEU A 17 5.14 7.52 -1.96
C LEU A 17 6.60 7.82 -2.34
N GLY A 18 7.42 6.77 -2.36
CA GLY A 18 8.86 6.85 -2.55
C GLY A 18 9.31 5.92 -3.65
N THR A 19 9.53 6.47 -4.84
CA THR A 19 10.33 5.83 -5.89
C THR A 19 11.80 5.84 -5.42
N GLY A 20 12.14 5.01 -4.44
CA GLY A 20 13.44 5.09 -3.78
C GLY A 20 13.90 3.72 -3.33
N THR A 21 15.12 3.37 -3.73
CA THR A 21 15.94 2.33 -3.10
C THR A 21 15.77 2.42 -1.59
N GLY A 22 15.57 1.27 -0.93
CA GLY A 22 15.56 1.19 0.52
C GLY A 22 16.82 1.81 1.11
N ASP A 23 16.71 2.28 2.34
CA ASP A 23 17.76 2.93 3.16
C ASP A 23 19.08 2.13 3.24
N THR A 24 19.08 0.86 2.81
CA THR A 24 20.20 -0.09 2.84
C THR A 24 20.86 -0.35 1.49
N GLY A 25 20.62 0.47 0.46
CA GLY A 25 21.21 0.28 -0.87
C GLY A 25 20.61 -0.89 -1.67
N HIS A 26 19.53 -1.48 -1.17
CA HIS A 26 18.71 -2.50 -1.83
C HIS A 26 17.40 -1.90 -2.33
N LEU A 27 16.64 -2.64 -3.13
CA LEU A 27 15.25 -2.26 -3.43
C LEU A 27 14.42 -2.36 -2.15
N ALA A 28 13.50 -1.40 -1.96
CA ALA A 28 12.52 -1.49 -0.90
C ALA A 28 11.54 -2.64 -1.19
N THR A 29 10.96 -3.26 -0.16
CA THR A 29 10.07 -4.41 -0.33
C THR A 29 8.86 -4.09 -1.22
N GLU A 30 8.29 -2.88 -1.11
CA GLU A 30 7.23 -2.42 -1.99
C GLU A 30 7.67 -2.26 -3.45
N ALA A 31 8.93 -1.89 -3.70
CA ALA A 31 9.47 -1.78 -5.06
C ALA A 31 9.67 -3.16 -5.70
N VAL A 32 10.07 -4.16 -4.91
CA VAL A 32 10.15 -5.57 -5.36
C VAL A 32 8.76 -6.09 -5.71
N ALA A 33 7.75 -5.85 -4.85
CA ALA A 33 6.37 -6.27 -5.11
C ALA A 33 5.82 -5.62 -6.40
N ALA A 34 5.95 -4.30 -6.54
CA ALA A 34 5.51 -3.60 -7.74
C ALA A 34 6.25 -4.05 -9.00
N TYR A 35 7.52 -4.47 -8.89
CA TYR A 35 8.28 -5.04 -10.01
C TYR A 35 7.70 -6.40 -10.43
N VAL A 36 7.48 -7.30 -9.46
CA VAL A 36 6.93 -8.64 -9.69
C VAL A 36 5.51 -8.59 -10.23
N ASP A 37 4.68 -7.66 -9.74
CA ASP A 37 3.30 -7.48 -10.20
C ASP A 37 3.20 -6.75 -11.55
N GLY A 38 4.30 -6.12 -12.00
CA GLY A 38 4.36 -5.38 -13.26
C GLY A 38 3.73 -3.98 -13.18
N GLU A 39 3.60 -3.43 -11.98
CA GLU A 39 2.94 -2.14 -11.72
C GLU A 39 3.90 -0.94 -11.82
N LEU A 40 5.20 -1.20 -11.95
CA LEU A 40 6.19 -0.14 -12.13
C LEU A 40 6.06 0.53 -13.51
N ARG A 41 6.14 1.86 -13.52
CA ARG A 41 6.36 2.63 -14.76
C ARG A 41 7.67 2.19 -15.43
N MET A 42 7.72 2.25 -16.76
CA MET A 42 8.87 1.78 -17.56
C MET A 42 10.24 2.25 -17.06
N SER A 43 10.39 3.53 -16.71
CA SER A 43 11.67 4.08 -16.21
C SER A 43 12.06 3.56 -14.82
N ALA A 44 11.10 3.20 -13.98
CA ALA A 44 11.36 2.56 -12.69
C ALA A 44 11.65 1.06 -12.89
N HIS A 45 10.93 0.42 -13.80
CA HIS A 45 11.17 -0.98 -14.17
C HIS A 45 12.60 -1.21 -14.67
N LEU A 46 13.11 -0.36 -15.59
CA LEU A 46 14.48 -0.47 -16.10
C LEU A 46 15.56 -0.29 -15.03
N ARG A 47 15.32 0.61 -14.05
CA ARG A 47 16.25 0.80 -12.93
C ARG A 47 16.24 -0.39 -11.98
N ALA A 48 15.04 -0.91 -11.67
CA ALA A 48 14.88 -2.10 -10.84
C ALA A 48 15.53 -3.32 -11.51
N SER A 49 15.30 -3.55 -12.81
CA SER A 49 15.91 -4.65 -13.54
C SER A 49 17.44 -4.57 -13.57
N GLY A 50 18.00 -3.36 -13.74
CA GLY A 50 19.45 -3.17 -13.64
C GLY A 50 19.98 -3.53 -12.25
N HIS A 51 19.33 -3.04 -11.19
CA HIS A 51 19.73 -3.38 -9.83
C HIS A 51 19.60 -4.88 -9.52
N ILE A 52 18.54 -5.55 -10.00
CA ILE A 52 18.33 -6.99 -9.82
C ILE A 52 19.43 -7.79 -10.51
N ALA A 53 19.89 -7.35 -11.69
CA ALA A 53 20.99 -8.00 -12.39
C ALA A 53 22.31 -7.93 -11.62
N ASP A 54 22.55 -6.84 -10.89
CA ASP A 54 23.79 -6.59 -10.15
C ASP A 54 23.73 -7.04 -8.67
N CYS A 55 22.53 -7.22 -8.12
CA CYS A 55 22.33 -7.51 -6.69
C CYS A 55 21.65 -8.87 -6.46
N PRO A 56 22.38 -9.90 -5.98
CA PRO A 56 21.82 -11.24 -5.78
C PRO A 56 20.78 -11.31 -4.66
N LEU A 57 20.83 -10.40 -3.68
CA LEU A 57 19.84 -10.34 -2.61
C LEU A 57 18.47 -9.90 -3.15
N CYS A 58 18.43 -8.84 -3.97
CA CYS A 58 17.19 -8.39 -4.60
C CYS A 58 16.68 -9.39 -5.64
N ALA A 59 17.57 -10.09 -6.35
CA ALA A 59 17.18 -11.19 -7.23
C ALA A 59 16.49 -12.32 -6.45
N ALA A 60 17.06 -12.74 -5.32
CA ALA A 60 16.46 -13.77 -4.48
C ALA A 60 15.08 -13.35 -3.91
N GLU A 61 14.91 -12.08 -3.54
CA GLU A 61 13.61 -11.56 -3.11
C GLU A 61 12.55 -11.58 -4.23
N VAL A 62 12.95 -11.18 -5.45
CA VAL A 62 12.09 -11.25 -6.64
C VAL A 62 11.65 -12.70 -6.90
N ASP A 63 12.60 -13.65 -6.89
CA ASP A 63 12.30 -15.07 -7.09
C ASP A 63 11.34 -15.61 -6.03
N ALA A 64 11.55 -15.27 -4.76
CA ALA A 64 10.68 -15.68 -3.66
C ALA A 64 9.24 -15.14 -3.86
N GLN A 65 9.09 -13.89 -4.27
CA GLN A 65 7.78 -13.29 -4.53
C GLN A 65 7.12 -13.85 -5.79
N MET A 66 7.87 -14.09 -6.87
CA MET A 66 7.37 -14.75 -8.08
C MET A 66 6.87 -16.16 -7.78
N HIS A 67 7.60 -16.91 -6.96
CA HIS A 67 7.18 -18.23 -6.51
C HIS A 67 5.87 -18.17 -5.71
N ALA A 68 5.77 -17.25 -4.75
CA ALA A 68 4.55 -17.03 -3.99
C ALA A 68 3.36 -16.66 -4.89
N ARG A 69 3.56 -15.77 -5.87
CA ARG A 69 2.56 -15.40 -6.88
C ARG A 69 2.11 -16.62 -7.68
N SER A 70 3.04 -17.44 -8.14
CA SER A 70 2.73 -18.66 -8.91
C SER A 70 1.91 -19.65 -8.08
N MET A 71 2.27 -19.87 -6.82
CA MET A 71 1.51 -20.72 -5.91
C MET A 71 0.07 -20.23 -5.75
N LEU A 72 -0.13 -18.93 -5.53
CA LEU A 72 -1.46 -18.33 -5.41
C LEU A 72 -2.29 -18.48 -6.69
N GLN A 73 -1.66 -18.28 -7.85
CA GLN A 73 -2.32 -18.45 -9.15
C GLN A 73 -2.68 -19.90 -9.46
N SER A 74 -1.87 -20.86 -8.99
CA SER A 74 -2.14 -22.29 -9.13
C SER A 74 -3.18 -22.82 -8.15
N SER A 75 -3.49 -22.05 -7.10
CA SER A 75 -4.50 -22.40 -6.11
C SER A 75 -5.91 -22.34 -6.72
N ALA A 76 -6.82 -23.12 -6.16
CA ALA A 76 -8.20 -23.13 -6.61
C ALA A 76 -8.83 -21.74 -6.42
N VAL A 77 -9.51 -21.23 -7.46
CA VAL A 77 -10.30 -20.00 -7.35
C VAL A 77 -11.37 -20.21 -6.28
N PRO A 78 -11.48 -19.32 -5.28
CA PRO A 78 -12.53 -19.44 -4.26
C PRO A 78 -13.90 -19.40 -4.95
N ARG A 79 -14.78 -20.33 -4.57
CA ARG A 79 -16.15 -20.36 -5.09
C ARG A 79 -16.95 -19.19 -4.52
N LEU A 80 -17.72 -18.54 -5.38
CA LEU A 80 -18.69 -17.54 -4.94
C LEU A 80 -19.83 -18.26 -4.20
N PRO A 81 -20.16 -17.88 -2.96
CA PRO A 81 -21.26 -18.52 -2.24
C PRO A 81 -22.61 -18.13 -2.86
N GLU A 82 -23.53 -19.10 -2.99
CA GLU A 82 -24.81 -18.92 -3.71
C GLU A 82 -25.71 -17.85 -3.07
N ASN A 83 -25.59 -17.65 -1.76
CA ASN A 83 -26.34 -16.68 -0.99
C ASN A 83 -25.71 -15.27 -0.97
N LEU A 84 -24.55 -15.04 -1.62
CA LEU A 84 -23.84 -13.76 -1.57
C LEU A 84 -24.74 -12.57 -1.91
N LEU A 85 -25.56 -12.68 -2.96
CA LEU A 85 -26.47 -11.60 -3.35
C LEU A 85 -27.59 -11.38 -2.33
N GLY A 86 -28.04 -12.44 -1.65
CA GLY A 86 -29.01 -12.34 -0.56
C GLY A 86 -28.41 -11.60 0.64
N ASP A 87 -27.21 -12.01 1.05
CA ASP A 87 -26.47 -11.40 2.15
C ASP A 87 -26.16 -9.92 1.86
N LEU A 88 -25.67 -9.60 0.65
CA LEU A 88 -25.39 -8.22 0.22
C LEU A 88 -26.65 -7.33 0.23
N ARG A 89 -27.81 -7.86 -0.16
CA ARG A 89 -29.10 -7.12 -0.11
C ARG A 89 -29.61 -6.89 1.31
N SER A 90 -29.14 -7.67 2.29
CA SER A 90 -29.51 -7.50 3.69
C SER A 90 -28.67 -6.42 4.40
N ILE A 91 -27.57 -5.96 3.77
CA ILE A 91 -26.73 -4.87 4.31
C ILE A 91 -27.56 -3.58 4.27
N PRO A 92 -27.83 -2.95 5.42
CA PRO A 92 -28.65 -1.73 5.44
C PRO A 92 -27.89 -0.53 4.86
N ASP A 93 -28.50 0.21 3.93
CA ASP A 93 -28.01 1.47 3.33
C ASP A 93 -27.86 2.65 4.29
N LYS A 94 -27.91 2.45 5.62
CA LYS A 94 -27.91 3.58 6.55
C LYS A 94 -26.56 4.27 6.47
N ALA A 95 -26.57 5.51 5.98
CA ALA A 95 -25.45 6.43 6.11
C ALA A 95 -24.98 6.41 7.56
N MET A 96 -23.72 6.03 7.79
CA MET A 96 -23.10 6.10 9.09
C MET A 96 -23.26 7.53 9.61
N PRO A 97 -24.00 7.78 10.71
CA PRO A 97 -24.10 9.12 11.27
C PRO A 97 -22.70 9.53 11.75
N GLY A 98 -22.08 10.50 11.07
CA GLY A 98 -20.79 11.06 11.49
C GLY A 98 -19.72 11.28 10.40
N PHE A 99 -19.99 11.02 9.11
CA PHE A 99 -19.00 11.28 8.04
C PHE A 99 -19.07 12.69 7.42
N ASP A 100 -20.02 13.54 7.82
CA ASP A 100 -20.19 14.89 7.26
C ASP A 100 -19.27 15.96 7.87
N ASP A 101 -18.62 15.70 9.01
CA ASP A 101 -17.84 16.72 9.74
C ASP A 101 -16.39 16.94 9.24
N ALA A 102 -15.90 16.12 8.31
CA ALA A 102 -14.50 16.22 7.87
C ALA A 102 -14.25 17.28 6.77
N ARG A 103 -15.30 17.82 6.12
CA ARG A 103 -15.13 18.74 4.98
C ARG A 103 -15.10 20.23 5.34
N HIS A 104 -15.35 20.61 6.60
CA HIS A 104 -15.47 22.02 6.99
C HIS A 104 -14.18 22.66 7.56
N LEU A 105 -13.18 21.87 7.95
CA LEU A 105 -11.95 22.40 8.57
C LEU A 105 -10.90 22.92 7.58
N HIS A 106 -11.05 22.70 6.27
CA HIS A 106 -10.07 23.17 5.27
C HIS A 106 -10.42 24.54 4.64
N GLN A 107 -11.46 25.23 5.09
CA GLN A 107 -11.84 26.54 4.57
C GLN A 107 -11.58 27.67 5.57
N SER A 108 -10.35 27.74 6.10
CA SER A 108 -9.82 28.97 6.71
C SER A 108 -8.60 29.42 5.91
N GLY A 109 -8.85 30.19 4.85
CA GLY A 109 -7.81 30.85 4.07
C GLY A 109 -7.09 31.95 4.87
N PRO A 110 -5.84 32.29 4.52
CA PRO A 110 -4.98 33.18 5.30
C PRO A 110 -5.45 34.66 5.28
N PRO A 111 -5.08 35.48 6.29
CA PRO A 111 -5.56 36.86 6.41
C PRO A 111 -5.05 37.78 5.30
N GLN A 112 -5.97 38.55 4.71
CA GLN A 112 -5.72 39.61 3.73
C GLN A 112 -4.81 40.71 4.33
N ARG A 113 -3.55 40.75 3.90
CA ARG A 113 -2.60 41.81 4.27
C ARG A 113 -2.83 43.02 3.38
N LYS A 114 -3.46 44.06 3.93
CA LYS A 114 -3.75 45.35 3.29
C LYS A 114 -2.46 45.96 2.74
N ARG A 115 -2.32 46.04 1.41
CA ARG A 115 -1.28 46.85 0.75
C ARG A 115 -1.73 48.31 0.83
N ARG A 116 -1.16 49.07 1.76
CA ARG A 116 -1.25 50.53 1.74
C ARG A 116 -0.40 51.02 0.56
N PHE A 117 -1.06 51.66 -0.40
CA PHE A 117 -0.41 52.51 -1.39
C PHE A 117 0.08 53.77 -0.67
N PHE A 118 1.38 54.05 -0.76
CA PHE A 118 2.01 55.36 -0.98
C PHE A 118 3.44 55.13 -1.44
#